data_AF-A0A5M9MKN9-F1
#
_entry.id   AF-A0A5M9MKN9-F1
#
_cell.length_a   1.000
_cell.length_b   1.000
_cell.length_c   1.000
_cell.angle_alpha   90.00
_cell.angle_beta   90.00
_cell.angle_gamma   90.00
#
_symmetry.space_group_name_H-M   'P 1'
#
loop_
_entity.id
_entity.type
_entity.pdbx_description
1 polymer ?
#
loop_
_entity_poly.entity_id
_entity_poly.type
_entity_poly.pdbx_seq_one_letter_code
_entity_poly.pdbx_strand_id
1 'polypeptide(L)'
;MKLLAHDIAERLSIRWILPTPLLQNRLVMMGVRLPKAMKHILNVARDLGISVIVLGLADTWLPLEYDANLMEACLPVDLTPMPVSKTRIKEAIESQTHDLIGVTTFTDNCLVDDSRIAQKLRLWSHLPEASGRVMNKKMTDPFRKSDNNVMIVHYAQDVQDVQR
;
A
#
# COMPACT_ATOMS: atom_id res chain seq x y z
N MET A 1 17.27 4.12 -23.24
CA MET A 1 16.30 3.90 -22.14
C MET A 1 14.94 3.33 -22.58
N LYS A 2 14.77 2.88 -23.84
CA LYS A 2 13.49 2.31 -24.34
C LYS A 2 13.33 0.79 -24.13
N LEU A 3 14.44 0.08 -23.87
CA LEU A 3 14.47 -1.38 -23.76
C LEU A 3 13.79 -1.90 -22.48
N LEU A 4 13.99 -1.24 -21.34
CA LEU A 4 13.41 -1.69 -20.06
C LEU A 4 11.88 -1.57 -20.03
N ALA A 5 11.34 -0.45 -20.51
CA ALA A 5 9.89 -0.24 -20.57
C ALA A 5 9.22 -1.22 -21.56
N HIS A 6 9.92 -1.57 -22.64
CA HIS A 6 9.46 -2.57 -23.60
C HIS A 6 9.45 -3.97 -22.99
N ASP A 7 10.54 -4.40 -22.35
CA ASP A 7 10.64 -5.69 -21.66
C ASP A 7 9.59 -5.86 -20.55
N ILE A 8 9.33 -4.81 -19.78
CA ILE A 8 8.30 -4.82 -18.72
C ILE A 8 6.90 -4.94 -19.34
N ALA A 9 6.61 -4.15 -20.38
CA ALA A 9 5.32 -4.23 -21.08
C ALA A 9 5.10 -5.61 -21.71
N GLU A 10 6.14 -6.20 -22.31
CA GLU A 10 6.08 -7.54 -22.90
C GLU A 10 5.80 -8.59 -21.82
N ARG A 11 6.51 -8.54 -20.68
CA ARG A 11 6.30 -9.47 -19.55
C ARG A 11 4.91 -9.33 -18.93
N LEU A 12 4.40 -8.12 -18.79
CA LEU A 12 3.04 -7.88 -18.27
C LEU A 12 1.93 -8.21 -19.28
N SER A 13 2.26 -8.35 -20.57
CA SER A 13 1.33 -8.75 -21.63
C SER A 13 1.12 -10.26 -21.73
N ILE A 14 1.94 -11.07 -21.02
CA ILE A 14 1.85 -12.53 -21.12
C ILE A 14 0.69 -13.06 -20.28
N ARG A 15 -0.30 -13.65 -20.95
CA ARG A 15 -1.58 -14.09 -20.36
C ARG A 15 -1.47 -15.19 -19.28
N TRP A 16 -0.32 -15.84 -19.11
CA TRP A 16 -0.12 -16.80 -18.00
C TRP A 16 0.19 -16.11 -16.67
N ILE A 17 0.65 -14.84 -16.70
CA ILE A 17 0.93 -14.05 -15.50
C ILE A 17 -0.35 -13.34 -15.04
N LEU A 18 -1.10 -12.77 -15.98
CA LEU A 18 -2.39 -12.14 -15.73
C LEU A 18 -3.38 -12.49 -16.85
N PRO A 19 -4.51 -13.17 -16.54
CA PRO A 19 -5.50 -13.55 -17.55
C PRO A 19 -6.19 -12.34 -18.21
N THR A 20 -6.11 -11.17 -17.57
CA THR A 20 -6.66 -9.89 -18.04
C THR A 20 -5.56 -8.83 -17.92
N PRO A 21 -5.30 -8.01 -18.95
CA PRO A 21 -4.34 -6.90 -18.83
C PRO A 21 -4.74 -5.98 -17.67
N LEU A 22 -3.75 -5.48 -16.93
CA LEU A 22 -3.99 -4.53 -15.84
C LEU A 22 -4.66 -3.30 -16.45
N LEU A 23 -5.94 -3.09 -16.10
CA LEU A 23 -6.58 -1.79 -16.24
C LEU A 23 -5.72 -0.79 -15.45
N GLN A 24 -5.73 0.49 -15.84
CA GLN A 24 -5.06 1.52 -15.05
C GLN A 24 -5.63 1.48 -13.63
N ASN A 25 -4.81 0.97 -12.72
CA ASN A 25 -5.23 0.63 -11.38
C ASN A 25 -4.97 1.87 -10.52
N ARG A 26 -6.03 2.53 -10.08
CA ARG A 26 -5.93 3.68 -9.18
C ARG A 26 -6.01 3.21 -7.74
N LEU A 27 -4.99 3.53 -6.96
CA LEU A 27 -4.87 3.13 -5.56
C LEU A 27 -4.85 4.37 -4.66
N VAL A 28 -5.60 4.32 -3.57
CA VAL A 28 -5.48 5.32 -2.51
C VAL A 28 -4.46 4.85 -1.47
N MET A 29 -3.46 5.68 -1.17
CA MET A 29 -2.49 5.44 -0.12
C MET A 29 -2.74 6.39 1.06
N MET A 30 -3.00 5.81 2.22
CA MET A 30 -3.16 6.53 3.48
C MET A 30 -1.82 6.68 4.19
N GLY A 31 -1.51 7.92 4.59
CA GLY A 31 -0.38 8.21 5.44
C GLY A 31 0.89 8.58 4.67
N VAL A 32 1.75 9.29 5.38
CA VAL A 32 2.99 9.86 4.85
C VAL A 32 4.18 9.30 5.62
N ARG A 33 5.30 9.13 4.93
CA ARG A 33 6.62 9.01 5.55
C ARG A 33 7.60 9.95 4.89
N LEU A 34 8.84 9.92 5.37
CA LEU A 34 9.96 10.67 4.81
C LEU A 34 9.98 10.54 3.27
N PRO A 35 10.19 11.64 2.52
CA PRO A 35 10.13 11.66 1.06
C PRO A 35 10.97 10.57 0.39
N LYS A 36 12.13 10.21 0.96
CA LYS A 36 13.00 9.14 0.44
C LYS A 36 12.32 7.77 0.41
N ALA A 37 11.56 7.43 1.46
CA ALA A 37 10.85 6.16 1.54
C ALA A 37 9.65 6.14 0.59
N MET A 38 8.90 7.25 0.53
CA MET A 38 7.76 7.42 -0.37
C MET A 38 8.19 7.37 -1.85
N LYS A 39 9.34 7.97 -2.19
CA LYS A 39 9.86 7.95 -3.56
C LYS A 39 10.06 6.54 -4.08
N HIS A 40 10.53 5.61 -3.27
CA HIS A 40 10.73 4.22 -3.73
C HIS A 40 9.41 3.54 -4.08
N ILE A 41 8.42 3.58 -3.16
CA ILE A 41 7.13 2.93 -3.38
C ILE A 41 6.34 3.56 -4.55
N LEU A 42 6.41 4.88 -4.70
CA LEU A 42 5.77 5.60 -5.80
C LEU A 42 6.43 5.30 -7.15
N ASN A 43 7.76 5.16 -7.20
CA ASN A 43 8.44 4.69 -8.42
C ASN A 43 8.01 3.28 -8.79
N VAL A 44 7.94 2.36 -7.82
CA VAL A 44 7.46 0.99 -8.06
C VAL A 44 6.02 0.98 -8.57
N ALA A 45 5.13 1.75 -7.94
CA ALA A 45 3.73 1.86 -8.39
C ALA A 45 3.64 2.38 -9.84
N ARG A 46 4.37 3.45 -10.17
CA ARG A 46 4.45 3.98 -11.53
C ARG A 46 4.96 2.94 -12.53
N ASP A 47 6.02 2.22 -12.19
CA ASP A 47 6.62 1.22 -13.08
C ASP A 47 5.68 0.01 -13.31
N LEU A 48 4.76 -0.24 -12.37
CA LEU A 48 3.67 -1.21 -12.49
C LEU A 48 2.41 -0.66 -13.21
N GLY A 49 2.42 0.62 -13.61
CA GLY A 49 1.25 1.28 -14.23
C GLY A 49 0.12 1.56 -13.23
N ILE A 50 0.44 1.65 -11.93
CA ILE A 50 -0.51 1.97 -10.86
C ILE A 50 -0.43 3.47 -10.58
N SER A 51 -1.56 4.15 -10.69
CA SER A 51 -1.68 5.56 -10.29
C SER A 51 -1.99 5.63 -8.79
N VAL A 52 -1.21 6.41 -8.05
CA VAL A 52 -1.37 6.53 -6.59
C VAL A 52 -1.92 7.90 -6.25
N ILE A 53 -3.05 7.91 -5.55
CA ILE A 53 -3.60 9.09 -4.88
C ILE A 53 -3.21 8.98 -3.41
N VAL A 54 -2.56 9.99 -2.86
CA VAL A 54 -2.05 9.89 -1.49
C VAL A 54 -2.76 10.89 -0.56
N LEU A 55 -3.14 10.40 0.62
CA LEU A 55 -3.88 11.15 1.65
C LEU A 55 -2.96 11.48 2.83
N GLY A 56 -2.97 12.73 3.27
CA GLY A 56 -2.33 13.16 4.53
C GLY A 56 -2.15 14.68 4.60
N LEU A 57 -1.42 15.18 5.60
CA LEU A 57 -1.38 16.62 5.90
C LEU A 57 -0.63 17.44 4.85
N ALA A 58 -1.23 18.56 4.40
CA ALA A 58 -0.73 19.44 3.32
C ALA A 58 0.78 19.75 3.40
N ASP A 59 1.31 20.02 4.59
CA ASP A 59 2.69 20.49 4.78
C ASP A 59 3.73 19.36 4.71
N THR A 60 3.29 18.08 4.66
CA THR A 60 4.17 16.91 4.68
C THR A 60 4.68 16.52 3.28
N TRP A 61 4.10 17.11 2.23
CA TRP A 61 4.20 16.62 0.84
C TRP A 61 4.99 17.51 -0.11
N LEU A 62 5.27 18.75 0.31
CA LEU A 62 5.98 19.76 -0.49
C LEU A 62 7.22 19.19 -1.21
N PRO A 63 8.07 18.32 -0.63
CA PRO A 63 9.24 17.77 -1.33
C PRO A 63 8.94 16.71 -2.40
N LEU A 64 7.78 16.05 -2.34
CA LEU A 64 7.35 15.01 -3.29
C LEU A 64 6.60 15.60 -4.49
N GLU A 65 5.91 16.72 -4.32
CA GLU A 65 5.28 17.47 -5.42
C GLU A 65 6.31 17.99 -6.44
N TYR A 66 7.56 18.24 -6.01
CA TYR A 66 8.65 18.64 -6.90
C TYR A 66 9.10 17.52 -7.87
N ASP A 67 8.87 16.25 -7.54
CA ASP A 67 9.00 15.13 -8.48
C ASP A 67 7.64 14.93 -9.18
N ALA A 68 7.27 15.93 -10.00
CA ALA A 68 6.08 15.86 -10.85
C ALA A 68 6.06 14.49 -11.56
N ASN A 69 4.95 13.76 -11.45
CA ASN A 69 4.66 12.43 -12.04
C ASN A 69 4.89 11.18 -11.16
N LEU A 70 5.16 11.30 -9.85
CA LEU A 70 5.19 10.11 -8.97
C LEU A 70 3.83 9.76 -8.36
N MET A 71 2.90 10.70 -8.28
CA MET A 71 1.56 10.52 -7.74
C MET A 71 0.54 11.23 -8.63
N GLU A 72 -0.67 10.69 -8.71
CA GLU A 72 -1.76 11.25 -9.50
C GLU A 72 -2.33 12.51 -8.84
N ALA A 73 -2.56 12.43 -7.54
CA ALA A 73 -3.07 13.52 -6.72
C ALA A 73 -2.63 13.35 -5.27
N CYS A 74 -2.53 14.48 -4.57
CA CYS A 74 -2.36 14.52 -3.12
C CYS A 74 -3.56 15.23 -2.50
N LEU A 75 -4.28 14.54 -1.62
CA LEU A 75 -5.45 15.11 -0.95
C LEU A 75 -5.09 15.45 0.49
N PRO A 76 -5.21 16.73 0.89
CA PRO A 76 -4.93 17.15 2.24
C PRO A 76 -6.01 16.61 3.18
N VAL A 77 -5.68 15.57 3.95
CA VAL A 77 -6.59 14.96 4.91
C VAL A 77 -5.85 14.73 6.22
N ASP A 78 -6.43 15.18 7.32
CA ASP A 78 -5.92 14.87 8.65
C ASP A 78 -6.25 13.40 8.99
N LEU A 79 -5.20 12.59 9.09
CA LEU A 79 -5.27 11.17 9.41
C LEU A 79 -5.11 10.89 10.91
N THR A 80 -5.05 11.94 11.73
CA THR A 80 -4.97 11.79 13.19
C THR A 80 -6.27 11.16 13.70
N PRO A 81 -6.20 10.14 14.57
CA PRO A 81 -7.36 9.35 14.97
C PRO A 81 -8.36 10.19 15.77
N MET A 82 -9.37 10.72 15.08
CA MET A 82 -10.60 11.27 15.65
C MET A 82 -11.81 10.72 14.88
N PRO A 83 -12.98 10.51 15.51
CA PRO A 83 -14.17 9.96 14.84
C PRO A 83 -14.61 10.79 13.62
N VAL A 84 -14.35 12.10 13.61
CA VAL A 84 -14.66 13.04 12.52
C VAL A 84 -13.74 12.84 11.30
N SER A 85 -12.49 12.36 11.49
CA SER A 85 -11.53 12.15 10.40
C SER A 85 -11.99 11.07 9.41
N LYS A 86 -12.73 10.05 9.89
CA LYS A 86 -13.13 8.89 9.07
C LYS A 86 -14.17 9.26 8.01
N THR A 87 -15.04 10.22 8.31
CA THR A 87 -16.01 10.74 7.34
C THR A 87 -15.30 11.54 6.25
N ARG A 88 -14.36 12.41 6.62
CA ARG A 88 -13.58 13.21 5.67
C ARG A 88 -12.71 12.36 4.75
N ILE A 89 -12.10 11.28 5.28
CA ILE A 89 -11.32 10.35 4.46
C ILE A 89 -12.23 9.66 3.43
N LYS A 90 -13.41 9.20 3.86
CA LYS A 90 -14.39 8.58 2.97
C LYS A 90 -14.83 9.55 1.87
N GLU A 91 -15.20 10.78 2.24
CA GLU A 91 -15.61 11.84 1.32
C GLU A 91 -14.48 12.20 0.33
N ALA A 92 -13.24 12.30 0.82
CA ALA A 92 -12.09 12.56 -0.03
C ALA A 92 -11.89 11.46 -1.07
N ILE A 93 -12.04 10.18 -0.68
CA ILE A 93 -11.94 9.03 -1.59
C ILE A 93 -13.12 9.00 -2.56
N GLU A 94 -14.35 9.23 -2.09
CA GLU A 94 -15.56 9.24 -2.92
C GLU A 94 -15.60 10.42 -3.89
N SER A 95 -14.91 11.52 -3.57
CA SER A 95 -14.75 12.67 -4.48
C SER A 95 -13.80 12.39 -5.64
N GLN A 96 -13.00 11.32 -5.58
CA GLN A 96 -12.17 10.91 -6.70
C GLN A 96 -13.04 10.19 -7.74
N THR A 97 -12.73 10.43 -9.01
CA THR A 97 -13.39 9.79 -10.16
C THR A 97 -13.37 8.26 -10.06
N HIS A 98 -14.21 7.63 -10.87
CA HIS A 98 -14.42 6.18 -10.91
C HIS A 98 -13.09 5.45 -11.23
N ASP A 99 -13.02 4.13 -10.95
CA ASP A 99 -11.86 3.24 -11.19
C ASP A 99 -10.83 3.11 -10.05
N LEU A 100 -11.17 3.51 -8.83
CA LEU A 100 -10.40 3.10 -7.66
C LEU A 100 -10.52 1.59 -7.44
N ILE A 101 -9.38 0.91 -7.37
CA ILE A 101 -9.35 -0.53 -7.12
C ILE A 101 -9.14 -0.87 -5.66
N GLY A 102 -8.50 0.01 -4.88
CA GLY A 102 -8.05 -0.33 -3.54
C GLY A 102 -7.63 0.84 -2.67
N VAL A 103 -7.49 0.54 -1.38
CA VAL A 103 -6.90 1.42 -0.38
C VAL A 103 -5.75 0.67 0.28
N THR A 104 -4.64 1.35 0.52
CA THR A 104 -3.50 0.83 1.26
C THR A 104 -2.96 1.89 2.21
N THR A 105 -2.03 1.51 3.07
CA THR A 105 -1.30 2.42 3.95
C THR A 105 0.20 2.17 3.80
N PHE A 106 0.99 3.22 3.93
CA PHE A 106 2.42 3.06 4.19
C PHE A 106 2.71 2.81 5.68
N THR A 107 1.82 3.28 6.56
CA THR A 107 2.07 3.35 8.00
C THR A 107 1.17 2.40 8.78
N ASP A 108 1.77 1.66 9.72
CA ASP A 108 1.06 0.74 10.61
C ASP A 108 -0.08 1.43 11.39
N ASN A 109 0.09 2.73 11.69
CA ASN A 109 -0.90 3.52 12.42
C ASN A 109 -2.26 3.60 11.69
N CYS A 110 -2.27 3.50 10.36
CA CYS A 110 -3.50 3.55 9.57
C CYS A 110 -3.99 2.16 9.11
N LEU A 111 -3.29 1.07 9.45
CA LEU A 111 -3.53 -0.30 8.94
C LEU A 111 -4.90 -0.90 9.32
N VAL A 112 -5.48 -0.46 10.43
CA VAL A 112 -6.84 -0.89 10.81
C VAL A 112 -7.90 0.01 10.17
N ASP A 113 -7.57 1.29 9.97
CA ASP A 113 -8.54 2.26 9.48
C ASP A 113 -8.68 2.22 7.95
N ASP A 114 -7.59 2.00 7.22
CA ASP A 114 -7.59 1.84 5.77
C ASP A 114 -8.44 0.64 5.32
N SER A 115 -8.31 -0.51 5.99
CA SER A 115 -9.10 -1.71 5.72
C SER A 115 -10.57 -1.53 6.02
N ARG A 116 -10.90 -0.81 7.10
CA ARG A 116 -12.30 -0.47 7.42
C ARG A 116 -12.89 0.45 6.38
N ILE A 117 -12.11 1.42 5.89
CA ILE A 117 -12.54 2.34 4.83
C ILE A 117 -12.72 1.57 3.52
N ALA A 118 -11.75 0.75 3.14
CA ALA A 118 -11.83 -0.10 1.96
C ALA A 118 -13.06 -1.01 1.98
N GLN A 119 -13.33 -1.68 3.11
CA GLN A 119 -14.51 -2.52 3.29
C GLN A 119 -15.81 -1.73 3.10
N LYS A 120 -15.91 -0.52 3.67
CA LYS A 120 -17.09 0.35 3.51
C LYS A 120 -17.29 0.81 2.07
N LEU A 121 -16.20 1.06 1.35
CA LEU A 121 -16.19 1.52 -0.04
C LEU A 121 -16.18 0.37 -1.06
N ARG A 122 -16.19 -0.89 -0.60
CA ARG A 122 -16.06 -2.09 -1.44
C ARG A 122 -14.81 -2.09 -2.33
N LEU A 123 -13.72 -1.53 -1.82
CA LEU A 123 -12.40 -1.48 -2.45
C LEU A 123 -11.50 -2.61 -1.93
N TRP A 124 -10.50 -3.01 -2.71
CA TRP A 124 -9.51 -4.01 -2.29
C TRP A 124 -8.61 -3.46 -1.18
N SER A 125 -8.41 -4.27 -0.13
CA SER A 125 -7.47 -4.04 0.96
C SER A 125 -7.32 -5.35 1.76
N HIS A 126 -6.38 -5.39 2.71
CA HIS A 126 -6.37 -6.41 3.75
C HIS A 126 -7.65 -6.37 4.61
N LEU A 127 -7.96 -7.51 5.25
CA LEU A 127 -9.14 -7.65 6.10
C LEU A 127 -9.00 -6.87 7.41
N PRO A 128 -10.01 -6.10 7.85
CA PRO A 128 -9.96 -5.34 9.10
C PRO A 128 -9.65 -6.18 10.34
N GLU A 129 -10.17 -7.40 10.38
CA GLU A 129 -9.94 -8.34 11.48
C GLU A 129 -8.49 -8.81 11.51
N ALA A 130 -7.90 -9.12 10.35
CA ALA A 130 -6.50 -9.51 10.26
C ALA A 130 -5.58 -8.38 10.73
N SER A 131 -5.83 -7.15 10.30
CA SER A 131 -5.05 -5.98 10.73
C SER A 131 -5.19 -5.67 12.21
N GLY A 132 -6.40 -5.78 12.75
CA GLY A 132 -6.63 -5.60 14.19
C GLY A 132 -5.84 -6.60 15.04
N ARG A 133 -5.73 -7.85 14.56
CA ARG A 133 -4.92 -8.88 15.22
C ARG A 133 -3.43 -8.59 15.14
N VAL A 134 -2.91 -8.24 13.95
CA VAL A 134 -1.46 -7.97 13.74
C VAL A 134 -0.97 -6.79 14.58
N MET A 135 -1.80 -5.75 14.74
CA MET A 135 -1.47 -4.57 15.55
C MET A 135 -1.49 -4.83 17.06
N ASN A 136 -2.08 -5.95 17.51
CA ASN A 136 -2.15 -6.30 18.92
C ASN A 136 -1.14 -7.39 19.28
N LYS A 137 -0.01 -6.99 19.88
CA LYS A 137 1.05 -7.90 20.32
C LYS A 137 0.54 -9.05 21.19
N LYS A 138 -0.48 -8.83 22.03
CA LYS A 138 -1.04 -9.89 22.89
C LYS A 138 -1.81 -10.94 22.09
N MET A 139 -2.35 -10.58 20.92
CA MET A 139 -3.05 -11.50 20.03
C MET A 139 -2.11 -12.23 19.06
N THR A 140 -0.90 -11.68 18.82
CA THR A 140 0.12 -12.32 17.96
C THR A 140 1.10 -13.22 18.73
N ASP A 141 1.32 -12.99 20.03
CA ASP A 141 2.19 -13.81 20.89
C ASP A 141 1.82 -15.32 20.94
N PRO A 142 0.54 -15.73 20.94
CA PRO A 142 0.17 -17.15 20.93
C PRO A 142 0.59 -17.88 19.65
N PHE A 143 0.64 -17.19 18.51
CA PHE A 143 1.09 -17.77 17.23
C PHE A 143 2.61 -17.88 17.17
N ARG A 144 3.33 -16.91 17.76
CA ARG A 144 4.79 -16.94 17.90
C ARG A 144 5.27 -18.09 18.79
N LYS A 145 4.47 -18.49 19.77
CA LYS A 145 4.76 -19.59 20.71
C LYS A 145 4.19 -20.95 20.29
N SER A 146 3.52 -21.04 19.14
CA SER A 146 3.15 -22.34 18.59
C SER A 146 4.42 -23.08 18.16
N ASP A 147 4.49 -24.39 18.41
CA ASP A 147 5.66 -25.26 18.13
C ASP A 147 6.08 -25.34 16.65
N ASN A 148 5.43 -24.57 15.78
CA ASN A 148 5.88 -24.34 14.42
C ASN A 148 6.97 -23.27 14.45
N ASN A 149 8.23 -23.71 14.59
CA ASN A 149 9.42 -22.89 14.40
C ASN A 149 9.38 -22.23 13.00
N VAL A 150 8.81 -21.03 12.91
CA VAL A 150 8.98 -20.19 11.73
C VAL A 150 10.33 -19.51 11.87
N MET A 151 11.35 -20.11 11.24
CA MET A 151 12.67 -19.51 11.14
C MET A 151 12.55 -18.28 10.22
N ILE A 152 12.84 -17.10 10.76
CA ILE A 152 12.93 -15.89 9.96
C ILE A 152 14.32 -15.91 9.31
N VAL A 153 14.38 -16.31 8.05
CA VAL A 153 15.59 -16.29 7.24
C VAL A 153 15.80 -14.86 6.76
N HIS A 154 16.85 -14.21 7.25
CA HIS A 154 17.24 -12.86 6.84
C HIS A 154 18.21 -12.88 5.66
N TYR A 155 18.98 -13.97 5.51
CA TYR A 155 20.00 -14.13 4.47
C TYR A 155 20.03 -15.55 3.91
N ALA A 156 20.50 -15.70 2.67
CA ALA A 156 20.65 -17.01 2.03
C ALA A 156 21.56 -18.00 2.81
N GLN A 157 22.42 -17.48 3.69
CA GLN A 157 23.27 -18.28 4.57
C GLN A 157 22.47 -18.97 5.68
N ASP A 158 21.36 -18.39 6.14
CA ASP A 158 20.51 -18.96 7.20
C ASP A 158 19.79 -20.25 6.74
N VAL A 159 19.77 -20.51 5.42
CA VAL A 159 19.22 -21.75 4.84
C VAL A 159 20.20 -22.92 4.97
N GLN A 160 21.51 -22.66 5.05
CA GLN A 160 22.53 -23.72 5.09
C GLN A 160 22.63 -24.40 6.46
N ASP A 161 22.29 -23.68 7.53
CA ASP A 161 22.28 -24.22 8.90
C ASP A 161 21.09 -25.16 9.17
N VAL A 162 20.15 -25.29 8.22
CA VAL A 162 18.95 -26.13 8.33
C VAL A 162 19.19 -27.56 7.83
N GLN A 163 20.33 -27.82 7.16
CA GLN A 163 20.64 -29.13 6.58
C GLN A 163 21.63 -29.99 7.40
N ARG A 164 21.83 -29.69 8.69
CA ARG A 164 22.62 -30.53 9.61
C ARG A 164 21.77 -31.19 10.69
#